data_AF-A0A8H6MGU0-F1
#
_entry.id   AF-A0A8H6MGU0-F1
#
_cell.length_a   1.000
_cell.length_b   1.000
_cell.length_c   1.000
_cell.angle_alpha   90.00
_cell.angle_beta   90.00
_cell.angle_gamma   90.00
#
_symmetry.space_group_name_H-M   'P 1'
#
loop_
_entity.id
_entity.type
_entity.pdbx_description
1 polymer ?
#
loop_
_entity_poly.entity_id
_entity_poly.type
_entity_poly.pdbx_seq_one_letter_code
_entity_poly.pdbx_strand_id
1 'polypeptide(L)'
;MECFSEETKSLLESSGQLRPELYRQKAKQRILDLEHEVAQRIRLLKDEIWALQVSRNDGIPIALLPAEILSKIFLEVAFLTLANSALPGQEKVTWIHLTHVCHQWRIVALNCPSLWSLITLTGSITMTRIMLARSKKHSLTVTPPKHLNLLKPQGRWESLNLALLETNRLRAIELNSDFNGVEPQHLEVAFQGKDLPILEKLVLTSSGSSHRIPQKFLQSSRTPTLKHLEVVGYIILWDPLPSATGLTFLKLHHSFAIEGERPPEKLLFKAVGPNASPPVSRPVPLPSPGIK
;
A
#
# COMPACT_ATOMS: atom_id res chain seq x y z
N MET A 1 56.11 53.46 -21.61
CA MET A 1 55.44 54.30 -20.61
C MET A 1 55.21 55.63 -21.27
N GLU A 2 54.03 55.88 -21.84
CA GLU A 2 53.54 57.19 -22.28
C GLU A 2 52.10 56.97 -22.77
N CYS A 3 51.10 57.34 -21.97
CA CYS A 3 50.52 58.68 -21.88
C CYS A 3 49.59 58.96 -23.07
N PHE A 4 48.40 58.33 -23.03
CA PHE A 4 47.25 58.79 -23.80
C PHE A 4 47.04 60.28 -23.49
N SER A 5 46.93 61.14 -24.53
CA SER A 5 46.65 62.57 -24.34
C SER A 5 45.32 62.77 -23.63
N GLU A 6 45.18 63.86 -22.88
CA GLU A 6 43.93 64.27 -22.22
C GLU A 6 42.73 64.27 -23.19
N GLU A 7 42.93 64.63 -24.47
CA GLU A 7 41.86 64.56 -25.48
C GLU A 7 41.45 63.13 -25.81
N THR A 8 42.37 62.17 -25.84
CA THR A 8 42.04 60.76 -26.10
C THR A 8 41.31 60.11 -24.92
N LYS A 9 41.60 60.52 -23.68
CA LYS A 9 40.81 60.12 -22.50
C LYS A 9 39.42 60.75 -22.51
N SER A 10 39.32 62.04 -22.82
CA SER A 10 38.05 62.76 -22.97
C SER A 10 37.17 62.18 -24.11
N LEU A 11 37.77 61.72 -25.21
CA LEU A 11 37.06 61.04 -26.30
C LEU A 11 36.56 59.64 -25.91
N LEU A 12 37.29 58.90 -25.07
CA LEU A 12 36.85 57.61 -24.51
C LEU A 12 35.76 57.77 -23.44
N GLU A 13 35.77 58.88 -22.69
CA GLU A 13 34.74 59.21 -21.71
C GLU A 13 33.47 59.79 -22.35
N SER A 14 33.60 60.53 -23.46
CA SER A 14 32.49 61.10 -24.24
C SER A 14 31.85 60.12 -25.22
N SER A 15 32.56 59.06 -25.63
CA SER A 15 31.98 57.95 -26.38
C SER A 15 31.26 56.97 -25.46
N GLY A 16 30.11 57.43 -24.94
CA GLY A 16 29.04 56.65 -24.31
C GLY A 16 29.38 55.20 -23.97
N GLN A 17 29.95 55.01 -22.77
CA GLN A 17 30.19 53.73 -22.10
C GLN A 17 29.29 52.60 -22.61
N LEU A 18 29.81 51.75 -23.50
CA LEU A 18 29.29 50.40 -23.69
C LEU A 18 29.59 49.64 -22.39
N ARG A 19 28.73 49.77 -21.37
CA ARG A 19 28.84 49.07 -20.08
C ARG A 19 28.53 47.58 -20.32
N PRO A 20 29.52 46.68 -20.44
CA PRO A 20 29.26 45.28 -20.81
C PRO A 20 28.41 44.56 -19.76
N GLU A 21 28.49 45.02 -18.51
CA GLU A 21 27.65 44.58 -17.39
C GLU A 21 26.17 44.89 -17.61
N LEU A 22 25.84 46.07 -18.14
CA LEU A 22 24.47 46.46 -18.44
C LEU A 22 23.91 45.58 -19.57
N TYR A 23 24.71 45.25 -20.58
CA TYR A 23 24.32 44.31 -21.63
C TYR A 23 24.13 42.88 -21.10
N ARG A 24 25.03 42.40 -20.23
CA ARG A 24 24.87 41.10 -19.57
C ARG A 24 23.61 41.06 -18.70
N GLN A 25 23.30 42.13 -17.99
CA GLN A 25 22.10 42.23 -17.16
C GLN A 25 20.83 42.27 -18.01
N LYS A 26 20.80 43.06 -19.09
CA LYS A 26 19.69 43.07 -20.06
C LYS A 26 19.51 41.72 -20.74
N ALA A 27 20.59 41.04 -21.12
CA ALA A 27 20.52 39.70 -21.71
C ALA A 27 19.98 38.67 -20.71
N LYS A 28 20.43 38.70 -19.44
CA LYS A 28 19.88 37.85 -18.37
C LYS A 28 18.39 38.10 -18.16
N GLN A 29 17.97 39.36 -18.09
CA GLN A 29 16.56 39.71 -17.92
C GLN A 29 15.73 39.20 -19.10
N ARG A 30 16.21 39.37 -20.33
CA ARG A 30 15.53 38.88 -21.53
C ARG A 30 15.37 37.36 -21.54
N ILE A 31 16.36 36.61 -21.06
CA ILE A 31 16.27 35.15 -20.91
C ILE A 31 15.17 34.79 -19.91
N LEU A 32 15.13 35.44 -18.74
CA LEU A 32 14.08 35.20 -17.74
C LEU A 32 12.68 35.53 -18.27
N ASP A 33 12.54 36.63 -19.02
CA ASP A 33 11.27 37.02 -19.62
C ASP A 33 10.80 35.98 -20.66
N LEU A 34 11.72 35.46 -21.49
CA LEU A 34 11.44 34.41 -22.47
C LEU A 34 11.08 33.07 -21.80
N GLU A 35 11.78 32.70 -20.73
CA GLU A 35 11.45 31.50 -19.93
C GLU A 35 10.04 31.62 -19.35
N HIS A 36 9.67 32.80 -18.86
CA HIS A 36 8.33 33.07 -18.37
C HIS A 36 7.27 32.98 -19.48
N GLU A 37 7.53 33.57 -20.64
CA GLU A 37 6.64 33.54 -21.80
C GLU A 37 6.41 32.10 -22.30
N VAL A 38 7.48 31.31 -22.41
CA VAL A 38 7.40 29.89 -22.78
C VAL A 38 6.61 29.09 -21.73
N ALA A 39 6.85 29.32 -20.44
CA ALA A 39 6.12 28.65 -19.37
C ALA A 39 4.62 28.99 -19.42
N GLN A 40 4.25 30.25 -19.69
CA GLN A 40 2.87 30.65 -19.89
C GLN A 40 2.26 29.97 -21.11
N ARG A 41 2.97 29.92 -22.24
CA ARG A 41 2.47 29.26 -23.46
C ARG A 41 2.26 27.77 -23.27
N ILE A 42 3.17 27.09 -22.58
CA ILE A 42 3.02 25.67 -22.21
C ILE A 42 1.77 25.46 -21.36
N ARG A 43 1.48 26.36 -20.42
CA ARG A 43 0.28 26.27 -19.58
C ARG A 43 -0.99 26.41 -20.42
N LEU A 44 -1.08 27.43 -21.26
CA LEU A 44 -2.24 27.66 -22.13
C LEU A 44 -2.52 26.47 -23.07
N LEU A 45 -1.48 25.95 -23.71
CA LEU A 45 -1.63 24.78 -24.60
C LEU A 45 -2.06 23.52 -23.84
N LYS A 46 -1.57 23.33 -22.60
CA LYS A 46 -2.03 22.21 -21.76
C LYS A 46 -3.50 22.35 -21.38
N ASP A 47 -3.96 23.56 -21.07
CA ASP A 47 -5.36 23.83 -20.74
C ASP A 47 -6.27 23.58 -21.95
N GLU A 48 -5.83 23.96 -23.16
CA GLU A 48 -6.56 23.73 -24.41
C GLU A 48 -6.64 22.24 -24.78
N ILE A 49 -5.52 21.51 -24.68
CA ILE A 49 -5.50 20.05 -24.87
C ILE A 49 -6.43 19.37 -23.87
N TRP A 50 -6.42 19.81 -22.61
CA TRP A 50 -7.31 19.26 -21.58
C TRP A 50 -8.78 19.50 -21.93
N ALA A 51 -9.15 20.71 -22.36
CA ALA A 51 -10.53 21.03 -22.74
C ALA A 51 -11.03 20.16 -23.91
N LEU A 52 -10.19 19.98 -24.93
CA LEU A 52 -10.49 19.10 -26.07
C LEU A 52 -10.64 17.63 -25.65
N GLN A 53 -9.79 17.15 -24.75
CA GLN A 53 -9.88 15.79 -24.22
C GLN A 53 -11.17 15.58 -23.42
N VAL A 54 -11.58 16.55 -22.60
CA VAL A 54 -12.85 16.50 -21.85
C VAL A 54 -14.02 16.44 -22.81
N SER A 55 -14.11 17.38 -23.77
CA SER A 55 -15.20 17.42 -24.76
C SER A 55 -15.30 16.13 -25.58
N ARG A 56 -14.17 15.54 -25.98
CA ARG A 56 -14.15 14.26 -26.69
C ARG A 56 -14.66 13.10 -25.82
N ASN A 57 -14.33 13.12 -24.52
CA ASN A 57 -14.73 12.07 -23.60
C ASN A 57 -16.23 12.14 -23.27
N ASP A 58 -16.83 13.33 -23.23
CA ASP A 58 -18.27 13.51 -22.92
C ASP A 58 -19.20 12.73 -23.87
N GLY A 59 -18.76 12.45 -25.10
CA GLY A 59 -19.51 11.66 -26.08
C GLY A 59 -19.34 10.14 -26.01
N ILE A 60 -18.48 9.62 -25.11
CA ILE A 60 -18.17 8.19 -25.05
C ILE A 60 -19.00 7.53 -23.93
N PRO A 61 -19.62 6.35 -24.16
CA PRO A 61 -20.50 5.70 -23.18
C PRO A 61 -19.90 5.52 -21.78
N ILE A 62 -18.59 5.31 -21.68
CA ILE A 62 -17.90 5.09 -20.40
C ILE A 62 -17.75 6.37 -19.56
N ALA A 63 -17.82 7.54 -20.19
CA ALA A 63 -17.79 8.84 -19.52
C ALA A 63 -19.19 9.26 -19.02
N LEU A 64 -20.26 8.65 -19.57
CA LEU A 64 -21.64 8.86 -19.14
C LEU A 64 -22.02 8.04 -17.90
N LEU A 65 -21.14 7.15 -17.44
CA LEU A 65 -21.40 6.35 -16.26
C LEU A 65 -21.43 7.22 -15.00
N PRO A 66 -22.45 7.08 -14.14
CA PRO A 66 -22.49 7.73 -12.84
C PRO A 66 -21.27 7.36 -11.98
N ALA A 67 -20.88 8.27 -11.10
CA ALA A 67 -19.72 8.11 -10.23
C ALA A 67 -19.83 6.86 -9.34
N GLU A 68 -21.04 6.46 -8.97
CA GLU A 68 -21.36 5.28 -8.17
C GLU A 68 -21.03 3.99 -8.94
N ILE A 69 -21.35 3.93 -10.23
CA ILE A 69 -21.08 2.77 -11.08
C ILE A 69 -19.58 2.66 -11.35
N LEU A 70 -18.94 3.79 -11.66
CA LEU A 70 -17.48 3.84 -11.80
C LEU A 70 -16.78 3.39 -10.52
N SER A 71 -17.25 3.83 -9.35
CA SER A 71 -16.69 3.42 -8.06
C SER A 71 -16.81 1.91 -7.83
N LYS A 72 -17.94 1.30 -8.17
CA LYS A 72 -18.13 -0.16 -8.11
C LYS A 72 -17.16 -0.88 -9.06
N ILE A 73 -17.05 -0.43 -10.30
CA ILE A 73 -16.08 -0.98 -11.27
C ILE A 73 -14.66 -0.89 -10.72
N PHE A 74 -14.28 0.24 -10.12
CA PHE A 74 -12.94 0.43 -9.57
C PHE A 74 -12.66 -0.51 -8.40
N LEU A 75 -13.64 -0.78 -7.54
CA LEU A 75 -13.52 -1.75 -6.46
C LEU A 75 -13.39 -3.17 -6.99
N GLU A 76 -14.17 -3.55 -8.01
CA GLU A 76 -14.05 -4.86 -8.65
C GLU A 76 -12.69 -5.03 -9.32
N VAL A 77 -12.20 -4.00 -10.04
CA VAL A 77 -10.85 -4.02 -10.62
C VAL A 77 -9.80 -4.15 -9.53
N ALA A 78 -9.91 -3.39 -8.44
CA ALA A 78 -8.98 -3.49 -7.32
C ALA A 78 -9.01 -4.87 -6.67
N PHE A 79 -10.19 -5.45 -6.47
CA PHE A 79 -10.34 -6.80 -5.93
C PHE A 79 -9.74 -7.85 -6.86
N LEU A 80 -10.05 -7.79 -8.16
CA LEU A 80 -9.51 -8.69 -9.18
C LEU A 80 -7.99 -8.56 -9.31
N THR A 81 -7.44 -7.35 -9.23
CA THR A 81 -5.99 -7.19 -9.28
C THR A 81 -5.32 -7.65 -7.99
N LEU A 82 -5.96 -7.48 -6.83
CA LEU A 82 -5.55 -8.14 -5.59
C LEU A 82 -5.67 -9.67 -5.71
N ALA A 83 -6.64 -10.22 -6.45
CA ALA A 83 -6.88 -11.66 -6.59
C ALA A 83 -6.02 -12.34 -7.68
N ASN A 84 -5.70 -11.65 -8.77
CA ASN A 84 -5.18 -12.25 -10.01
C ASN A 84 -3.86 -11.66 -10.51
N SER A 85 -3.03 -11.03 -9.66
CA SER A 85 -1.72 -10.53 -10.08
C SER A 85 -0.76 -11.69 -10.44
N ALA A 86 -0.98 -12.33 -11.58
CA ALA A 86 -0.20 -13.44 -12.12
C ALA A 86 0.94 -12.96 -13.04
N LEU A 87 1.02 -11.65 -13.32
CA LEU A 87 2.04 -11.08 -14.21
C LEU A 87 3.21 -10.50 -13.39
N PRO A 88 4.43 -11.03 -13.55
CA PRO A 88 5.64 -10.45 -12.98
C PRO A 88 5.83 -9.01 -13.46
N GLY A 89 6.12 -8.08 -12.55
CA GLY A 89 6.49 -6.70 -12.88
C GLY A 89 5.38 -5.63 -12.81
N GLN A 90 4.14 -5.98 -12.49
CA GLN A 90 3.04 -5.03 -12.23
C GLN A 90 2.67 -4.90 -10.74
N GLU A 91 3.68 -4.76 -9.87
CA GLU A 91 3.50 -4.83 -8.40
C GLU A 91 3.26 -3.48 -7.73
N LYS A 92 3.01 -2.45 -8.53
CA LYS A 92 2.44 -1.21 -8.03
C LYS A 92 0.97 -1.46 -7.71
N VAL A 93 0.39 -0.59 -6.89
CA VAL A 93 -1.05 -0.53 -6.64
C VAL A 93 -1.76 -0.40 -7.98
N THR A 94 -2.15 -1.52 -8.58
CA THR A 94 -2.49 -1.65 -10.01
C THR A 94 -3.74 -0.87 -10.36
N TRP A 95 -4.65 -0.73 -9.40
CA TRP A 95 -5.84 0.10 -9.56
C TRP A 95 -5.51 1.60 -9.68
N ILE A 96 -4.31 2.07 -9.31
CA ILE A 96 -3.92 3.48 -9.54
C ILE A 96 -3.95 3.83 -11.03
N HIS A 97 -3.75 2.86 -11.94
CA HIS A 97 -3.88 3.09 -13.38
C HIS A 97 -5.28 3.60 -13.77
N LEU A 98 -6.32 3.31 -12.99
CA LEU A 98 -7.66 3.87 -13.19
C LEU A 98 -7.66 5.40 -13.12
N THR A 99 -6.75 6.00 -12.32
CA THR A 99 -6.60 7.46 -12.20
C THR A 99 -5.92 8.14 -13.40
N HIS A 100 -5.45 7.33 -14.36
CA HIS A 100 -4.76 7.80 -15.57
C HIS A 100 -5.60 7.62 -16.85
N VAL A 101 -6.79 7.01 -16.77
CA VAL A 101 -7.64 6.73 -17.94
C VAL A 101 -8.19 8.01 -18.55
N CYS A 102 -8.92 8.79 -17.75
CA CYS A 102 -9.44 10.10 -18.14
C CYS A 102 -9.63 11.00 -16.91
N HIS A 103 -9.93 12.27 -17.15
CA HIS A 103 -10.16 13.25 -16.08
C HIS A 103 -11.29 12.83 -15.13
N GLN A 104 -12.41 12.35 -15.67
CA GLN A 104 -13.55 11.92 -14.86
C GLN A 104 -13.19 10.72 -13.96
N TRP A 105 -12.51 9.72 -14.51
CA TRP A 105 -12.07 8.56 -13.74
C TRP A 105 -11.10 8.95 -12.63
N ARG A 106 -10.20 9.89 -12.91
CA ARG A 106 -9.31 10.46 -11.91
C ARG A 106 -10.09 11.11 -10.78
N ILE A 107 -11.05 11.97 -11.08
CA ILE A 107 -11.88 12.63 -10.05
C ILE A 107 -12.62 11.58 -9.21
N VAL A 108 -13.29 10.63 -9.84
CA VAL A 108 -14.08 9.61 -9.13
C VAL A 108 -13.17 8.74 -8.26
N ALA A 109 -12.06 8.22 -8.82
CA ALA A 109 -11.14 7.35 -8.10
C ALA A 109 -10.45 8.08 -6.92
N LEU A 110 -10.03 9.33 -7.09
CA LEU A 110 -9.44 10.13 -6.01
C LEU A 110 -10.46 10.40 -4.89
N ASN A 111 -11.75 10.49 -5.19
CA ASN A 111 -12.82 10.78 -4.25
C ASN A 111 -13.51 9.54 -3.67
N CYS A 112 -13.14 8.33 -4.10
CA CYS A 112 -13.75 7.06 -3.68
C CYS A 112 -13.00 6.45 -2.47
N PRO A 113 -13.42 6.67 -1.21
CA PRO A 113 -12.59 6.32 -0.03
C PRO A 113 -12.43 4.81 0.17
N SER A 114 -13.40 4.02 -0.27
CA SER A 114 -13.37 2.56 -0.24
C SER A 114 -12.26 1.96 -1.11
N LEU A 115 -11.88 2.65 -2.19
CA LEU A 115 -10.76 2.23 -3.03
C LEU A 115 -9.42 2.42 -2.30
N TRP A 116 -9.27 3.54 -1.58
CA TRP A 116 -8.07 3.86 -0.81
C TRP A 116 -7.96 3.10 0.51
N SER A 117 -9.03 2.42 0.96
CA SER A 117 -9.00 1.58 2.16
C SER A 117 -8.38 0.19 1.92
N LEU A 118 -8.08 -0.15 0.67
CA LEU A 118 -7.35 -1.36 0.28
C LEU A 118 -5.85 -1.07 0.32
N ILE A 119 -5.21 -1.33 1.46
CA ILE A 119 -3.81 -1.03 1.71
C ILE A 119 -2.95 -2.24 1.35
N THR A 120 -2.17 -2.12 0.28
CA THR A 120 -1.14 -3.11 -0.07
C THR A 120 0.21 -2.70 0.52
N LEU A 121 0.84 -3.59 1.28
CA LEU A 121 2.15 -3.36 1.92
C LEU A 121 3.31 -3.41 0.91
N THR A 122 3.34 -2.47 -0.04
CA THR A 122 4.36 -2.37 -1.10
C THR A 122 5.73 -1.89 -0.61
N GLY A 123 5.83 -1.41 0.63
CA GLY A 123 7.04 -0.83 1.22
C GLY A 123 7.13 0.69 1.10
N SER A 124 6.26 1.33 0.32
CA SER A 124 6.21 2.79 0.22
C SER A 124 5.43 3.42 1.37
N ILE A 125 6.14 3.89 2.40
CA ILE A 125 5.55 4.62 3.54
C ILE A 125 4.73 5.82 3.07
N THR A 126 5.23 6.55 2.08
CA THR A 126 4.53 7.71 1.49
C THR A 126 3.21 7.30 0.86
N MET A 127 3.18 6.21 0.10
CA MET A 127 1.93 5.71 -0.50
C MET A 127 0.94 5.27 0.58
N THR A 128 1.41 4.55 1.60
CA THR A 128 0.58 4.13 2.74
C THR A 128 -0.07 5.34 3.43
N ARG A 129 0.69 6.41 3.68
CA ARG A 129 0.17 7.64 4.28
C ARG A 129 -0.90 8.29 3.41
N ILE A 130 -0.71 8.29 2.09
CA ILE A 130 -1.68 8.80 1.12
C ILE A 130 -2.97 7.96 1.14
N MET A 131 -2.85 6.63 1.18
CA MET A 131 -4.00 5.71 1.28
C MET A 131 -4.79 5.90 2.57
N LEU A 132 -4.08 6.00 3.71
CA LEU A 132 -4.70 6.27 5.00
C LEU A 132 -5.45 7.60 5.01
N ALA A 133 -4.85 8.66 4.45
CA ALA A 133 -5.51 9.96 4.36
C ALA A 133 -6.76 9.93 3.47
N ARG A 134 -6.70 9.29 2.29
CA ARG A 134 -7.80 9.26 1.32
C ARG A 134 -8.91 8.27 1.67
N SER A 135 -8.61 7.25 2.47
CA SER A 135 -9.62 6.29 2.96
C SER A 135 -10.57 6.90 4.01
N LYS A 136 -10.30 8.11 4.52
CA LYS A 136 -11.17 8.84 5.46
C LYS A 136 -11.53 7.98 6.68
N LYS A 137 -12.82 7.64 6.87
CA LYS A 137 -13.31 6.78 7.96
C LYS A 137 -13.68 5.37 7.50
N HIS A 138 -13.34 5.00 6.27
CA HIS A 138 -13.68 3.70 5.71
C HIS A 138 -12.88 2.58 6.38
N SER A 139 -13.47 1.38 6.44
CA SER A 139 -12.85 0.18 7.00
C SER A 139 -11.67 -0.27 6.14
N LEU A 140 -10.52 -0.47 6.76
CA LEU A 140 -9.25 -0.81 6.15
C LEU A 140 -9.11 -2.32 5.97
N THR A 141 -8.57 -2.69 4.82
CA THR A 141 -8.09 -4.03 4.50
C THR A 141 -6.60 -3.93 4.19
N VAL A 142 -5.77 -4.64 4.95
CA VAL A 142 -4.31 -4.64 4.79
C VAL A 142 -3.90 -5.99 4.21
N THR A 143 -3.19 -6.00 3.08
CA THR A 143 -2.76 -7.23 2.42
C THR A 143 -1.27 -7.17 2.06
N PRO A 144 -0.56 -8.33 2.03
CA PRO A 144 0.80 -8.36 1.54
C PRO A 144 0.79 -8.21 0.00
N PRO A 145 1.91 -7.77 -0.60
CA PRO A 145 2.09 -7.89 -2.04
C PRO A 145 2.23 -9.37 -2.40
N LYS A 146 1.63 -9.80 -3.52
CA LYS A 146 1.60 -11.22 -3.92
C LYS A 146 2.96 -11.76 -4.37
N HIS A 147 3.78 -10.92 -5.00
CA HIS A 147 5.13 -11.28 -5.44
C HIS A 147 6.15 -10.67 -4.49
N LEU A 148 6.41 -11.37 -3.38
CA LEU A 148 7.31 -10.90 -2.34
C LEU A 148 8.75 -10.66 -2.84
N ASN A 149 9.15 -11.38 -3.90
CA ASN A 149 10.50 -11.47 -4.43
C ASN A 149 10.94 -10.28 -5.30
N LEU A 150 10.01 -9.42 -5.71
CA LEU A 150 10.26 -8.38 -6.73
C LEU A 150 10.21 -6.94 -6.18
N LEU A 151 9.77 -6.75 -4.93
CA LEU A 151 9.81 -5.46 -4.23
C LEU A 151 10.88 -5.46 -3.13
N LYS A 152 11.58 -4.33 -2.98
CA LYS A 152 12.47 -4.10 -1.84
C LYS A 152 11.68 -4.28 -0.53
N PRO A 153 12.18 -5.08 0.43
CA PRO A 153 11.47 -5.36 1.69
C PRO A 153 11.40 -4.14 2.63
N GLN A 154 12.24 -3.13 2.38
CA GLN A 154 12.34 -1.90 3.16
C GLN A 154 10.99 -1.14 3.22
N GLY A 155 10.60 -0.65 4.40
CA GLY A 155 9.43 0.20 4.56
C GLY A 155 8.09 -0.53 4.72
N ARG A 156 8.04 -1.86 4.55
CA ARG A 156 6.80 -2.66 4.69
C ARG A 156 6.32 -2.70 6.13
N TRP A 157 7.27 -2.83 7.06
CA TRP A 157 7.00 -2.84 8.49
C TRP A 157 6.47 -1.49 8.97
N GLU A 158 7.10 -0.40 8.56
CA GLU A 158 6.68 0.96 8.86
C GLU A 158 5.29 1.24 8.28
N SER A 159 5.02 0.74 7.06
CA SER A 159 3.69 0.82 6.45
C SER A 159 2.65 0.04 7.25
N LEU A 160 2.98 -1.16 7.72
CA LEU A 160 2.11 -1.94 8.60
C LEU A 160 1.85 -1.20 9.91
N ASN A 161 2.89 -0.67 10.55
CA ASN A 161 2.75 0.09 11.79
C ASN A 161 1.82 1.30 11.62
N LEU A 162 1.95 2.05 10.52
CA LEU A 162 1.03 3.14 10.21
C LEU A 162 -0.41 2.67 10.09
N ALA A 163 -0.67 1.55 9.40
CA ALA A 163 -2.02 0.99 9.32
C ALA A 163 -2.53 0.49 10.67
N LEU A 164 -1.65 -0.11 11.49
CA LEU A 164 -1.95 -0.58 12.84
C LEU A 164 -2.13 0.55 13.87
N LEU A 165 -1.94 1.83 13.51
CA LEU A 165 -2.39 2.96 14.34
C LEU A 165 -3.90 3.20 14.21
N GLU A 166 -4.51 2.78 13.09
CA GLU A 166 -5.93 2.97 12.79
C GLU A 166 -6.77 1.77 13.25
N THR A 167 -6.56 1.32 14.49
CA THR A 167 -7.11 0.05 15.00
C THR A 167 -8.62 -0.09 14.88
N ASN A 168 -9.36 1.00 15.12
CA ASN A 168 -10.82 1.06 15.03
C ASN A 168 -11.38 0.92 13.61
N ARG A 169 -10.51 0.93 12.60
CA ARG A 169 -10.89 0.83 11.19
C ARG A 169 -10.41 -0.47 10.56
N LEU A 170 -9.57 -1.26 11.22
CA LEU A 170 -9.01 -2.49 10.65
C LEU A 170 -10.05 -3.62 10.64
N ARG A 171 -10.54 -3.93 9.44
CA ARG A 171 -11.53 -4.99 9.21
C ARG A 171 -10.89 -6.30 8.78
N ALA A 172 -9.85 -6.24 7.96
CA ALA A 172 -9.15 -7.42 7.45
C ALA A 172 -7.64 -7.17 7.43
N ILE A 173 -6.88 -8.13 7.96
CA ILE A 173 -5.42 -8.10 7.99
C ILE A 173 -4.92 -9.43 7.44
N GLU A 174 -4.15 -9.36 6.36
CA GLU A 174 -3.44 -10.48 5.79
C GLU A 174 -1.96 -10.14 5.80
N LEU A 175 -1.14 -11.01 6.39
CA LEU A 175 0.30 -10.83 6.53
C LEU A 175 1.02 -12.11 6.13
N ASN A 176 2.11 -11.96 5.38
CA ASN A 176 3.05 -13.04 5.13
C ASN A 176 4.40 -12.67 5.75
N SER A 177 4.85 -13.43 6.75
CA SER A 177 6.10 -13.21 7.49
C SER A 177 7.39 -13.48 6.71
N ASP A 178 7.31 -13.98 5.47
CA ASP A 178 8.45 -14.01 4.53
C ASP A 178 8.88 -12.59 4.08
N PHE A 179 8.56 -11.57 4.88
CA PHE A 179 9.14 -10.25 4.80
C PHE A 179 10.67 -10.38 4.97
N ASN A 180 11.41 -10.31 3.85
CA ASN A 180 12.88 -10.33 3.79
C ASN A 180 13.58 -9.14 4.51
N GLY A 181 13.29 -8.92 5.79
CA GLY A 181 13.78 -7.81 6.59
C GLY A 181 12.99 -7.52 7.87
N VAL A 182 11.97 -8.32 8.19
CA VAL A 182 11.26 -8.21 9.48
C VAL A 182 11.83 -9.26 10.41
N GLU A 183 12.58 -8.82 11.42
CA GLU A 183 12.97 -9.74 12.49
C GLU A 183 11.73 -10.30 13.21
N PRO A 184 11.75 -11.58 13.64
CA PRO A 184 10.65 -12.28 14.31
C PRO A 184 9.91 -11.50 15.40
N GLN A 185 10.64 -10.69 16.14
CA GLN A 185 10.17 -9.90 17.28
C GLN A 185 9.17 -8.78 16.90
N HIS A 186 9.13 -8.37 15.63
CA HIS A 186 8.29 -7.25 15.23
C HIS A 186 6.79 -7.56 15.26
N LEU A 187 6.35 -8.76 14.84
CA LEU A 187 4.91 -9.08 14.84
C LEU A 187 4.32 -9.11 16.25
N GLU A 188 5.06 -9.63 17.22
CA GLU A 188 4.64 -9.59 18.62
C GLU A 188 4.47 -8.15 19.11
N VAL A 189 5.46 -7.29 18.83
CA VAL A 189 5.44 -5.86 19.19
C VAL A 189 4.33 -5.10 18.45
N ALA A 190 4.04 -5.43 17.18
CA ALA A 190 3.03 -4.76 16.35
C ALA A 190 1.65 -4.77 17.00
N PHE A 191 1.31 -5.92 17.56
CA PHE A 191 -0.02 -6.25 18.07
C PHE A 191 -0.11 -6.17 19.59
N GLN A 192 1.01 -5.94 20.27
CA GLN A 192 1.05 -5.80 21.71
C GLN A 192 0.21 -4.60 22.17
N GLY A 193 -0.81 -4.87 22.99
CA GLY A 193 -1.66 -3.83 23.59
C GLY A 193 -2.65 -3.18 22.63
N LYS A 194 -2.88 -3.73 21.43
CA LYS A 194 -3.85 -3.19 20.47
C LYS A 194 -5.18 -3.93 20.54
N ASP A 195 -6.25 -3.17 20.58
CA ASP A 195 -7.62 -3.66 20.44
C ASP A 195 -8.09 -3.40 19.00
N LEU A 196 -8.58 -4.43 18.34
CA LEU A 196 -9.03 -4.42 16.95
C LEU A 196 -10.55 -4.72 16.92
N PRO A 197 -11.39 -3.74 17.28
CA PRO A 197 -12.80 -3.98 17.63
C PRO A 197 -13.69 -4.40 16.45
N ILE A 198 -13.28 -4.13 15.22
CA ILE A 198 -14.04 -4.45 14.00
C ILE A 198 -13.34 -5.46 13.09
N LEU A 199 -12.28 -6.12 13.57
CA LEU A 199 -11.54 -7.10 12.79
C LEU A 199 -12.40 -8.34 12.53
N GLU A 200 -12.65 -8.64 11.27
CA GLU A 200 -13.43 -9.81 10.84
C GLU A 200 -12.53 -10.91 10.27
N LYS A 201 -11.41 -10.55 9.62
CA LYS A 201 -10.51 -11.48 8.95
C LYS A 201 -9.05 -11.26 9.38
N LEU A 202 -8.40 -12.32 9.81
CA LEU A 202 -6.98 -12.35 10.12
C LEU A 202 -6.32 -13.55 9.43
N VAL A 203 -5.33 -13.28 8.59
CA VAL A 203 -4.52 -14.30 7.90
C VAL A 203 -3.05 -14.02 8.19
N LEU A 204 -2.35 -15.00 8.75
CA LEU A 204 -0.94 -14.96 9.08
C LEU A 204 -0.26 -16.19 8.45
N THR A 205 0.64 -15.99 7.50
CA THR A 205 1.36 -17.10 6.83
C THR A 205 2.87 -16.95 6.92
N SER A 206 3.60 -18.04 7.17
CA SER A 206 5.07 -18.09 7.19
C SER A 206 5.63 -19.32 6.48
N SER A 207 6.75 -19.19 5.76
CA SER A 207 7.42 -20.31 5.09
C SER A 207 8.49 -21.02 5.92
N GLY A 208 8.90 -20.52 7.09
CA GLY A 208 10.04 -21.16 7.77
C GLY A 208 10.47 -20.61 9.13
N SER A 209 9.57 -20.06 9.95
CA SER A 209 9.99 -19.42 11.20
C SER A 209 9.24 -19.87 12.44
N SER A 210 9.98 -19.96 13.55
CA SER A 210 9.46 -20.19 14.91
C SER A 210 8.80 -18.94 15.50
N HIS A 211 8.00 -18.20 14.70
CA HIS A 211 7.34 -17.00 15.17
C HIS A 211 6.19 -17.36 16.12
N ARG A 212 6.07 -16.61 17.21
CA ARG A 212 4.96 -16.73 18.15
C ARG A 212 3.93 -15.64 17.91
N ILE A 213 2.66 -15.99 17.99
CA ILE A 213 1.58 -14.99 18.05
C ILE A 213 1.49 -14.50 19.50
N PRO A 214 1.39 -13.18 19.75
CA PRO A 214 1.32 -12.66 21.10
C PRO A 214 0.15 -13.29 21.90
N GLN A 215 0.45 -13.77 23.11
CA GLN A 215 -0.39 -14.61 23.99
C GLN A 215 -1.74 -13.99 24.43
N LYS A 216 -2.11 -12.81 23.91
CA LYS A 216 -3.39 -12.13 24.23
C LYS A 216 -4.05 -11.51 23.01
N PHE A 217 -3.45 -11.65 21.84
CA PHE A 217 -3.93 -10.98 20.63
C PHE A 217 -5.28 -11.52 20.17
N LEU A 218 -5.43 -12.85 20.24
CA LEU A 218 -6.65 -13.53 19.85
C LEU A 218 -7.68 -13.59 20.97
N GLN A 219 -7.52 -12.83 22.07
CA GLN A 219 -8.56 -12.80 23.11
C GLN A 219 -9.81 -12.09 22.57
N SER A 220 -11.00 -12.65 22.87
CA SER A 220 -12.29 -12.13 22.43
C SER A 220 -12.55 -10.67 22.86
N SER A 221 -11.90 -10.21 23.92
CA SER A 221 -11.97 -8.81 24.37
C SER A 221 -11.31 -7.84 23.39
N ARG A 222 -10.30 -8.29 22.64
CA ARG A 222 -9.52 -7.46 21.72
C ARG A 222 -9.96 -7.60 20.27
N THR A 223 -10.54 -8.74 19.92
CA THR A 223 -10.99 -9.06 18.56
C THR A 223 -12.42 -9.65 18.57
N PRO A 224 -13.42 -8.89 19.07
CA PRO A 224 -14.76 -9.42 19.34
C PRO A 224 -15.52 -9.87 18.07
N THR A 225 -15.19 -9.31 16.91
CA THR A 225 -15.89 -9.55 15.64
C THR A 225 -15.20 -10.55 14.73
N LEU A 226 -14.15 -11.23 15.20
CA LEU A 226 -13.32 -12.09 14.36
C LEU A 226 -14.11 -13.31 13.86
N LYS A 227 -14.23 -13.43 12.54
CA LYS A 227 -14.98 -14.49 11.85
C LYS A 227 -14.07 -15.47 11.11
N HIS A 228 -12.92 -15.03 10.62
CA HIS A 228 -11.99 -15.82 9.83
C HIS A 228 -10.58 -15.71 10.38
N LEU A 229 -10.03 -16.82 10.85
CA LEU A 229 -8.67 -16.94 11.36
C LEU A 229 -7.90 -18.00 10.57
N GLU A 230 -6.86 -17.57 9.87
CA GLU A 230 -5.89 -18.45 9.23
C GLU A 230 -4.49 -18.16 9.78
N VAL A 231 -3.84 -19.18 10.33
CA VAL A 231 -2.49 -19.11 10.86
C VAL A 231 -1.70 -20.31 10.34
N VAL A 232 -0.68 -20.03 9.53
CA VAL A 232 0.16 -21.05 8.88
C VAL A 232 1.62 -20.74 9.19
N GLY A 233 2.35 -21.70 9.76
CA GLY A 233 3.78 -21.57 10.05
C GLY A 233 4.11 -20.71 11.28
N TYR A 234 3.19 -20.57 12.23
CA TYR A 234 3.41 -19.86 13.51
C TYR A 234 3.12 -20.78 14.70
N ILE A 235 3.86 -20.58 15.78
CA ILE A 235 3.63 -21.18 17.10
C ILE A 235 2.47 -20.45 17.78
N ILE A 236 1.45 -21.22 18.17
CA ILE A 236 0.26 -20.72 18.87
C ILE A 236 0.27 -21.31 20.27
N LEU A 237 0.34 -20.45 21.28
CA LEU A 237 0.00 -20.85 22.64
C LEU A 237 -1.53 -20.99 22.70
N TRP A 238 -2.05 -22.15 23.08
CA TRP A 238 -3.47 -22.49 22.93
C TRP A 238 -4.37 -21.92 24.04
N ASP A 239 -3.80 -21.58 25.19
CA ASP A 239 -4.53 -21.07 26.36
C ASP A 239 -5.28 -19.72 26.19
N PRO A 240 -5.00 -18.86 25.19
CA PRO A 240 -5.74 -17.65 24.91
C PRO A 240 -6.54 -17.71 23.60
N LEU A 241 -6.79 -18.89 23.00
CA LEU A 241 -7.70 -18.95 21.85
C LEU A 241 -9.02 -18.28 22.27
N PRO A 242 -9.60 -17.42 21.43
CA PRO A 242 -10.81 -16.73 21.79
C PRO A 242 -11.81 -17.82 22.10
N SER A 243 -12.47 -17.71 23.25
CA SER A 243 -13.76 -18.39 23.47
C SER A 243 -14.78 -17.72 22.55
N ALA A 244 -14.50 -17.73 21.24
CA ALA A 244 -15.07 -16.90 20.21
C ALA A 244 -16.52 -17.32 20.01
N THR A 245 -17.45 -16.45 20.37
CA THR A 245 -18.87 -16.64 20.05
C THR A 245 -19.21 -16.30 18.59
N GLY A 246 -18.22 -16.30 17.67
CA GLY A 246 -18.45 -15.87 16.28
C GLY A 246 -17.42 -16.31 15.24
N LEU A 247 -16.45 -17.18 15.57
CA LEU A 247 -15.48 -17.64 14.58
C LEU A 247 -16.13 -18.68 13.66
N THR A 248 -16.11 -18.41 12.35
CA THR A 248 -16.75 -19.24 11.31
C THR A 248 -15.75 -20.05 10.50
N PHE A 249 -14.50 -19.59 10.44
CA PHE A 249 -13.43 -20.25 9.71
C PHE A 249 -12.17 -20.25 10.55
N LEU A 250 -11.59 -21.43 10.73
CA LEU A 250 -10.34 -21.65 11.43
C LEU A 250 -9.43 -22.56 10.61
N LYS A 251 -8.26 -22.05 10.23
CA LYS A 251 -7.21 -22.84 9.58
C LYS A 251 -5.92 -22.64 10.34
N LEU A 252 -5.44 -23.72 10.97
CA LEU A 252 -4.19 -23.73 11.73
C LEU A 252 -3.28 -24.78 11.11
N HIS A 253 -2.11 -24.38 10.64
CA HIS A 253 -1.14 -25.30 10.06
C HIS A 253 0.24 -25.01 10.62
N HIS A 254 0.80 -25.96 11.36
CA HIS A 254 2.12 -25.83 11.95
C HIS A 254 3.11 -26.67 11.14
N SER A 255 4.16 -26.05 10.61
CA SER A 255 5.18 -26.73 9.78
C SER A 255 6.24 -27.48 10.59
N PHE A 256 6.36 -27.23 11.90
CA PHE A 256 7.39 -27.83 12.76
C PHE A 256 6.78 -28.64 13.90
N ALA A 257 6.88 -29.97 13.88
CA ALA A 257 6.42 -30.78 15.01
C ALA A 257 7.36 -30.59 16.21
N ILE A 258 6.99 -29.72 17.15
CA ILE A 258 7.56 -29.74 18.51
C ILE A 258 6.60 -30.59 19.34
N GLU A 259 7.08 -31.71 19.87
CA GLU A 259 6.31 -32.60 20.75
C GLU A 259 5.79 -31.80 21.96
N GLY A 260 4.47 -31.81 22.20
CA GLY A 260 3.83 -31.18 23.35
C GLY A 260 2.89 -30.00 23.07
N GLU A 261 2.86 -29.46 21.84
CA GLU A 261 2.03 -28.30 21.47
C GLU A 261 0.78 -28.67 20.63
N ARG A 262 0.22 -29.87 20.83
CA ARG A 262 -1.02 -30.27 20.15
C ARG A 262 -2.21 -29.46 20.73
N PRO A 263 -3.10 -28.88 19.91
CA PRO A 263 -4.27 -28.18 20.39
C PRO A 263 -5.07 -29.05 21.36
N PRO A 264 -5.47 -28.54 22.53
CA PRO A 264 -6.49 -29.22 23.33
C PRO A 264 -7.77 -29.27 22.50
N GLU A 265 -8.22 -30.47 22.12
CA GLU A 265 -9.40 -30.65 21.26
C GLU A 265 -10.61 -29.85 21.77
N LYS A 266 -10.77 -29.80 23.09
CA LYS A 266 -11.83 -29.03 23.78
C LYS A 266 -11.82 -27.53 23.46
N LEU A 267 -10.65 -26.92 23.22
CA LEU A 267 -10.54 -25.49 22.89
C LEU A 267 -10.91 -25.22 21.43
N LEU A 268 -10.59 -26.15 20.52
CA LEU A 268 -10.95 -26.03 19.10
C LEU A 268 -12.47 -26.09 18.90
N PHE A 269 -13.15 -27.06 19.54
CA PHE A 269 -14.60 -27.18 19.45
C PHE A 269 -15.35 -26.01 20.11
N LYS A 270 -14.79 -25.45 21.18
CA LYS A 270 -15.33 -24.24 21.81
C LYS A 270 -15.17 -23.00 20.93
N ALA A 271 -14.12 -22.93 20.10
CA ALA A 271 -13.83 -21.78 19.25
C ALA A 271 -14.66 -21.75 17.95
N VAL A 272 -14.94 -22.89 17.32
CA VAL A 272 -15.61 -22.95 15.99
C VAL A 272 -17.13 -23.18 16.10
N GLY A 273 -17.63 -23.52 17.29
CA GLY A 273 -19.05 -23.87 17.48
C GLY A 273 -19.43 -25.19 16.82
N PRO A 274 -20.70 -25.64 16.93
CA PRO A 274 -21.14 -26.98 16.53
C PRO A 274 -21.12 -27.25 15.01
N ASN A 275 -20.84 -26.27 14.16
CA ASN A 275 -20.87 -26.38 12.70
C ASN A 275 -19.47 -26.58 12.06
N ALA A 276 -18.46 -26.96 12.84
CA ALA A 276 -17.09 -27.11 12.35
C ALA A 276 -16.93 -28.34 11.42
N SER A 277 -16.44 -28.12 10.19
CA SER A 277 -15.95 -29.21 9.33
C SER A 277 -14.69 -29.83 9.93
N PRO A 278 -14.53 -31.17 9.92
CA PRO A 278 -13.38 -31.83 10.53
C PRO A 278 -12.07 -31.44 9.82
N PRO A 279 -10.94 -31.36 10.55
CA PRO A 279 -9.65 -31.02 9.97
C PRO A 279 -9.24 -32.07 8.93
N VAL A 280 -8.96 -31.62 7.70
CA VAL A 280 -8.43 -32.48 6.63
C VAL A 280 -6.97 -32.79 6.96
N SER A 281 -6.73 -33.91 7.63
CA SER A 281 -5.39 -34.45 7.82
C SER A 281 -4.89 -35.01 6.48
N ARG A 282 -4.05 -34.26 5.76
CA ARG A 282 -3.27 -34.85 4.66
C ARG A 282 -2.07 -35.59 5.27
N PRO A 283 -1.86 -36.87 4.95
CA PRO A 283 -0.68 -37.59 5.43
C PRO A 283 0.59 -36.96 4.85
N VAL A 284 1.60 -36.76 5.71
CA VAL A 284 2.95 -36.39 5.30
C VAL A 284 3.55 -37.57 4.50
N PRO A 285 4.10 -37.37 3.30
CA PRO A 285 4.77 -38.44 2.57
C PRO A 285 6.04 -38.85 3.32
N LEU A 286 6.18 -40.14 3.63
CA LEU A 286 7.39 -40.71 4.21
C LEU A 286 8.58 -40.49 3.25
N PRO A 287 9.78 -40.16 3.76
CA PRO A 287 10.97 -40.06 2.92
C PRO A 287 11.35 -41.44 2.40
N SER A 288 11.53 -41.55 1.08
CA SER A 288 11.99 -42.76 0.40
C SER A 288 13.32 -43.24 0.99
N PRO A 289 13.50 -44.55 1.26
CA PRO A 289 14.76 -45.07 1.76
C PRO A 289 15.82 -44.95 0.67
N GLY A 290 16.93 -44.28 1.00
CA GLY A 290 18.08 -44.15 0.12
C GLY A 290 18.68 -45.51 -0.25
N ILE A 291 18.93 -45.68 -1.54
CA ILE A 291 19.68 -46.82 -2.09
C ILE A 291 21.16 -46.57 -1.79
N LYS A 292 21.81 -47.57 -1.17
CA LYS A 292 23.26 -47.63 -0.93
C LYS A 292 24.05 -47.76 -2.23
#